data_AF-A0A9D5Z8B9-F1
#
_entry.id   AF-A0A9D5Z8B9-F1
#
_cell.length_a   1.000
_cell.length_b   1.000
_cell.length_c   1.000
_cell.angle_alpha   90.00
_cell.angle_beta   90.00
_cell.angle_gamma   90.00
#
_symmetry.space_group_name_H-M   'P 1'
#
loop_
_entity.id
_entity.type
_entity.pdbx_description
1 polymer ?
#
loop_
_entity_poly.entity_id
_entity_poly.type
_entity_poly.pdbx_seq_one_letter_code
_entity_poly.pdbx_strand_id
1 'polypeptide(L)'
;MKKLLAVCALTVMPFLAQTVLAQEAEADKNKVAGLTLSGNLTVMSDYVSRGLTASNHGPALQGTVNATHENSGFYVNVFASSINLNDGSNASLELDPSLGWSKEWENGVSFDLGILQYLYPYTKAGINYNYREYYVGGGYKVGNAALQGKYSYSDAYMGNQLDANDHSASYLEA
;
A
#
# COMPACT_ATOMS: atom_id res chain seq x y z
N MET A 1 13.89 -8.93 28.46
CA MET A 1 13.09 -7.96 27.68
C MET A 1 11.96 -8.73 27.02
N LYS A 2 10.72 -8.61 27.54
CA LYS A 2 9.57 -9.33 26.99
C LYS A 2 9.10 -8.57 25.75
N LYS A 3 9.25 -9.16 24.56
CA LYS A 3 8.67 -8.60 23.32
C LYS A 3 7.16 -8.60 23.50
N LEU A 4 6.52 -7.44 23.58
CA LEU A 4 5.06 -7.36 23.44
C LEU A 4 4.74 -7.69 21.98
N LEU A 5 4.16 -8.86 21.72
CA LEU A 5 3.42 -9.08 20.49
C LEU A 5 2.15 -8.25 20.60
N ALA A 6 2.13 -7.07 19.98
CA ALA A 6 0.88 -6.37 19.70
C ALA A 6 0.22 -7.08 18.52
N VAL A 7 -0.64 -8.07 18.83
CA VAL A 7 -1.59 -8.61 17.84
C VAL A 7 -2.67 -7.55 17.66
N CYS A 8 -2.41 -6.56 16.81
CA CYS A 8 -3.42 -5.60 16.41
C CYS A 8 -4.30 -6.25 15.34
N ALA A 9 -5.58 -6.38 15.72
CA ALA A 9 -6.79 -6.62 14.94
C ALA A 9 -6.65 -7.01 13.46
N LEU A 10 -7.43 -8.03 13.07
CA LEU A 10 -7.84 -8.29 11.70
C LEU A 10 -8.50 -7.02 11.13
N THR A 11 -7.72 -6.13 10.53
CA THR A 11 -8.24 -4.94 9.86
C THR A 11 -8.54 -5.34 8.44
N VAL A 12 -9.84 -5.42 8.13
CA VAL A 12 -10.32 -5.47 6.75
C VAL A 12 -10.02 -4.10 6.14
N MET A 13 -8.80 -3.92 5.67
CA MET A 13 -8.57 -2.95 4.62
C MET A 13 -9.33 -3.55 3.42
N PRO A 14 -10.19 -2.79 2.72
CA PRO A 14 -10.29 -3.08 1.31
C PRO A 14 -8.84 -2.96 0.85
N PHE A 15 -8.21 -4.08 0.52
CA PHE A 15 -7.21 -4.06 -0.53
C PHE A 15 -7.84 -3.09 -1.53
N LEU A 16 -7.13 -2.03 -1.90
CA LEU A 16 -7.38 -1.53 -3.23
C LEU A 16 -6.97 -2.72 -4.13
N ALA A 17 -7.82 -3.75 -4.20
CA ALA A 17 -8.49 -4.12 -5.41
C ALA A 17 -8.98 -2.79 -5.94
N GLN A 18 -8.02 -2.09 -6.55
CA GLN A 18 -8.28 -1.39 -7.75
C GLN A 18 -8.99 -2.47 -8.57
N THR A 19 -10.32 -2.51 -8.48
CA THR A 19 -11.08 -2.27 -9.69
C THR A 19 -10.37 -1.09 -10.33
N VAL A 20 -9.34 -1.44 -11.10
CA VAL A 20 -9.03 -0.83 -12.34
C VAL A 20 -10.42 -0.72 -12.96
N LEU A 21 -11.05 0.44 -12.76
CA LEU A 21 -11.78 1.00 -13.87
C LEU A 21 -10.69 1.06 -14.92
N ALA A 22 -10.64 -0.01 -15.70
CA ALA A 22 -9.89 -0.08 -16.91
C ALA A 22 -10.49 1.05 -17.72
N GLN A 23 -9.95 2.25 -17.56
CA GLN A 23 -9.73 3.02 -18.73
C GLN A 23 -8.91 2.07 -19.60
N GLU A 24 -9.56 1.53 -20.63
CA GLU A 24 -8.97 0.68 -21.64
C GLU A 24 -7.81 1.45 -22.26
N ALA A 25 -6.66 1.46 -21.57
CA ALA A 25 -5.41 1.84 -22.13
C ALA A 25 -5.04 0.69 -23.04
N GLU A 26 -5.13 0.92 -24.36
CA GLU A 26 -4.70 0.01 -25.41
C GLU A 26 -3.44 -0.76 -24.95
N ALA A 27 -3.60 -2.07 -24.72
CA ALA A 27 -2.64 -2.91 -24.00
C ALA A 27 -1.23 -2.97 -24.63
N ASP A 28 -1.06 -2.43 -25.84
CA ASP A 28 0.20 -2.40 -26.58
C ASP A 28 1.05 -1.14 -26.35
N LYS A 29 0.46 0.02 -25.98
CA LYS A 29 1.21 1.28 -25.88
C LYS A 29 2.05 1.42 -24.61
N ASN A 30 1.74 0.63 -23.59
CA ASN A 30 2.38 0.74 -22.28
C ASN A 30 3.51 -0.28 -22.05
N LYS A 31 3.88 -1.05 -23.09
CA LYS A 31 4.97 -2.03 -23.02
C LYS A 31 6.27 -1.42 -23.55
N VAL A 32 7.25 -1.26 -22.67
CA VAL A 32 8.60 -0.79 -23.02
C VAL A 32 9.62 -1.78 -22.48
N ALA A 33 10.36 -2.45 -23.38
CA ALA A 33 11.42 -3.40 -23.01
C ALA A 33 10.99 -4.48 -21.99
N GLY A 34 9.77 -5.01 -22.11
CA GLY A 34 9.23 -6.03 -21.20
C GLY A 34 8.64 -5.49 -19.90
N LEU A 35 8.63 -4.15 -19.71
CA LEU A 35 7.94 -3.47 -18.63
C LEU A 35 6.57 -3.02 -19.11
N THR A 36 5.53 -3.31 -18.32
CA THR A 36 4.20 -2.76 -18.47
C THR A 36 4.01 -1.63 -17.47
N LEU A 37 3.69 -0.45 -17.99
CA LEU A 37 3.41 0.74 -17.18
C LEU A 37 1.90 0.90 -16.95
N SER A 38 1.52 1.22 -15.73
CA SER A 38 0.14 1.59 -15.40
C SER A 38 0.11 2.67 -14.33
N GLY A 39 -1.05 3.28 -14.15
CA GLY A 39 -1.25 4.28 -13.11
C GLY A 39 -2.70 4.68 -13.02
N ASN A 40 -3.04 5.33 -11.92
CA ASN A 40 -4.37 5.90 -11.69
C ASN A 40 -4.24 7.25 -11.00
N LEU A 41 -5.29 8.06 -11.14
CA LEU A 41 -5.50 9.28 -10.38
C LEU A 41 -6.91 9.24 -9.83
N THR A 42 -7.08 9.60 -8.55
CA THR A 42 -8.35 9.49 -7.84
C THR A 42 -8.54 10.71 -6.95
N VAL A 43 -9.75 11.26 -6.96
CA VAL A 43 -10.17 12.29 -6.00
C VAL A 43 -11.23 11.68 -5.11
N MET A 44 -11.10 11.86 -3.81
CA MET A 44 -12.08 11.40 -2.81
C MET A 44 -12.40 12.50 -1.82
N SER A 45 -13.58 12.43 -1.21
CA SER A 45 -14.04 13.39 -0.21
C SER A 45 -13.40 13.19 1.16
N ASP A 46 -12.94 11.97 1.45
CA ASP A 46 -12.27 11.58 2.69
C ASP A 46 -11.36 10.39 2.38
N TYR A 47 -10.06 10.54 2.63
CA TYR A 47 -9.13 9.43 2.56
C TYR A 47 -9.11 8.71 3.90
N VAL A 48 -9.63 7.48 3.93
CA VAL A 48 -9.61 6.63 5.12
C VAL A 48 -8.58 5.51 4.94
N SER A 49 -7.59 5.48 5.84
CA SER A 49 -6.57 4.44 5.92
C SER A 49 -6.72 3.67 7.23
N ARG A 50 -6.86 2.35 7.15
CA ARG A 50 -7.00 1.46 8.33
C ARG A 50 -8.06 1.91 9.35
N GLY A 51 -9.15 2.51 8.87
CA GLY A 51 -10.27 3.01 9.67
C GLY A 51 -10.10 4.42 10.25
N LEU A 52 -8.97 5.08 9.98
CA LEU A 52 -8.70 6.47 10.38
C LEU A 52 -8.68 7.38 9.16
N THR A 53 -9.22 8.59 9.30
CA THR A 53 -9.07 9.60 8.24
C THR A 53 -7.62 10.08 8.18
N ALA A 54 -7.03 9.97 7.00
CA ALA A 54 -5.73 10.52 6.64
C ALA A 54 -5.86 11.88 5.92
N SER A 55 -7.08 12.39 5.74
CA SER A 55 -7.33 13.73 5.16
C SER A 55 -8.24 14.62 6.02
N ASN A 56 -8.43 14.26 7.29
CA ASN A 56 -9.26 14.99 8.25
C ASN A 56 -10.69 15.25 7.72
N HIS A 57 -11.32 14.22 7.16
CA HIS A 57 -12.64 14.30 6.51
C HIS A 57 -12.72 15.33 5.36
N GLY A 58 -11.56 15.77 4.86
CA GLY A 58 -11.41 16.68 3.74
C GLY A 58 -11.02 15.97 2.46
N PRO A 59 -11.14 16.66 1.31
CA PRO A 59 -10.84 16.06 0.02
C PRO A 59 -9.36 15.66 -0.08
N ALA A 60 -9.10 14.54 -0.76
CA ALA A 60 -7.75 14.07 -1.05
C ALA A 60 -7.59 13.71 -2.53
N LEU A 61 -6.43 14.07 -3.08
CA LEU A 61 -5.96 13.63 -4.40
C LEU A 61 -4.95 12.49 -4.20
N GLN A 62 -5.21 11.36 -4.84
CA GLN A 62 -4.37 10.17 -4.83
C GLN A 62 -3.92 9.81 -6.22
N GLY A 63 -2.69 9.31 -6.34
CA GLY A 63 -2.18 8.76 -7.58
C GLY A 63 -1.33 7.53 -7.34
N THR A 64 -1.28 6.64 -8.33
CA THR A 64 -0.25 5.60 -8.39
C THR A 64 0.40 5.53 -9.74
N VAL A 65 1.66 5.09 -9.75
CA VAL A 65 2.39 4.68 -10.94
C VAL A 65 3.01 3.32 -10.66
N ASN A 66 2.83 2.37 -11.58
CA ASN A 66 3.36 1.02 -11.52
C ASN A 66 4.22 0.73 -12.74
N ALA A 67 5.29 -0.02 -12.54
CA ALA A 67 6.05 -0.65 -13.60
C ALA A 67 6.29 -2.12 -13.25
N THR A 68 5.77 -3.02 -14.09
CA THR A 68 5.86 -4.47 -13.88
C THR A 68 6.61 -5.14 -15.01
N HIS A 69 7.63 -5.92 -14.69
CA HIS A 69 8.33 -6.76 -15.66
C HIS A 69 7.63 -8.12 -15.75
N GLU A 70 6.72 -8.27 -16.72
CA GLU A 70 5.77 -9.38 -16.81
C GLU A 70 6.44 -10.76 -16.74
N ASN A 71 7.58 -10.93 -17.42
CA ASN A 71 8.26 -12.22 -17.50
C ASN A 71 8.95 -12.63 -16.20
N SER A 72 9.42 -11.66 -15.40
CA SER A 72 10.09 -11.97 -14.14
C SER A 72 9.15 -11.92 -12.95
N GLY A 73 8.06 -11.16 -13.02
CA GLY A 73 7.16 -10.88 -11.89
C GLY A 73 7.63 -9.75 -10.98
N PHE A 74 8.81 -9.16 -11.23
CA PHE A 74 9.27 -8.00 -10.47
C PHE A 74 8.47 -6.76 -10.83
N TYR A 75 8.15 -5.94 -9.83
CA TYR A 75 7.46 -4.68 -10.04
C TYR A 75 7.97 -3.61 -9.07
N VAL A 76 7.82 -2.36 -9.50
CA VAL A 76 7.93 -1.18 -8.64
C VAL A 76 6.63 -0.39 -8.71
N ASN A 77 6.22 0.17 -7.59
CA ASN A 77 5.05 1.02 -7.49
C ASN A 77 5.39 2.27 -6.67
N VAL A 78 4.73 3.38 -6.98
CA VAL A 78 4.73 4.57 -6.14
C VAL A 78 3.28 5.00 -5.95
N PHE A 79 2.83 5.04 -4.70
CA PHE A 79 1.60 5.71 -4.30
C PHE A 79 1.92 7.11 -3.78
N ALA A 80 1.04 8.08 -4.03
CA ALA A 80 1.10 9.39 -3.42
C ALA A 80 -0.29 9.90 -3.09
N SER A 81 -0.45 10.57 -1.95
CA SER A 81 -1.69 11.22 -1.54
C SER A 81 -1.45 12.57 -0.89
N SER A 82 -2.30 13.56 -1.19
CA SER A 82 -2.48 14.67 -0.26
C SER A 82 -3.08 14.15 1.04
N ILE A 83 -2.55 14.58 2.18
CA ILE A 83 -3.02 14.18 3.50
C ILE A 83 -3.23 15.39 4.41
N ASN A 84 -3.98 15.16 5.48
CA ASN A 84 -4.10 16.06 6.61
C ASN A 84 -4.46 15.21 7.84
N LEU A 85 -3.50 15.03 8.74
CA LEU A 85 -3.67 14.17 9.90
C LEU A 85 -4.36 14.87 11.09
N ASN A 86 -4.55 16.20 11.02
CA ASN A 86 -5.18 17.03 12.05
C ASN A 86 -4.63 16.80 13.48
N ASP A 87 -3.32 16.63 13.55
CA ASP A 87 -2.55 16.25 14.73
C ASP A 87 -1.52 17.32 15.14
N GLY A 88 -1.48 18.44 14.42
CA GLY A 88 -0.49 19.51 14.61
C GLY A 88 0.87 19.27 13.94
N SER A 89 1.02 18.18 13.18
CA SER A 89 2.25 17.85 12.45
C SER A 89 2.43 18.61 11.14
N ASN A 90 1.34 19.19 10.61
CA ASN A 90 1.27 19.79 9.26
C ASN A 90 1.65 18.82 8.12
N ALA A 91 1.55 17.50 8.35
CA ALA A 91 1.71 16.47 7.32
C ALA A 91 0.78 16.78 6.14
N SER A 92 1.34 16.93 4.94
CA SER A 92 0.58 17.32 3.74
C SER A 92 0.76 16.41 2.52
N LEU A 93 1.75 15.50 2.55
CA LEU A 93 1.99 14.50 1.52
C LEU A 93 2.35 13.16 2.16
N GLU A 94 1.72 12.09 1.68
CA GLU A 94 2.15 10.70 1.84
C GLU A 94 2.71 10.21 0.50
N LEU A 95 3.85 9.55 0.54
CA LEU A 95 4.55 9.02 -0.63
C LEU A 95 5.09 7.62 -0.29
N ASP A 96 4.56 6.61 -0.95
CA ASP A 96 4.83 5.22 -0.60
C ASP A 96 5.43 4.45 -1.78
N PRO A 97 6.75 4.55 -2.02
CA PRO A 97 7.42 3.69 -2.98
C PRO A 97 7.47 2.24 -2.47
N SER A 98 7.27 1.32 -3.39
CA SER A 98 7.41 -0.12 -3.16
C SER A 98 8.12 -0.84 -4.28
N LEU A 99 8.67 -2.00 -3.91
CA LEU A 99 9.30 -2.97 -4.79
C LEU A 99 8.82 -4.35 -4.34
N GLY A 100 8.48 -5.20 -5.30
CA GLY A 100 8.07 -6.55 -4.98
C GLY A 100 8.25 -7.53 -6.14
N TRP A 101 7.84 -8.75 -5.86
CA TRP A 101 7.78 -9.84 -6.80
C TRP A 101 6.44 -10.56 -6.63
N SER A 102 5.70 -10.69 -7.73
CA SER A 102 4.45 -11.43 -7.76
C SER A 102 4.44 -12.46 -8.87
N LYS A 103 3.69 -13.54 -8.64
CA LYS A 103 3.45 -14.57 -9.62
C LYS A 103 2.07 -15.17 -9.44
N GLU A 104 1.40 -15.37 -10.56
CA GLU A 104 0.21 -16.20 -10.65
C GLU A 104 0.51 -17.41 -11.54
N TRP A 105 0.07 -18.59 -11.10
CA TRP A 105 0.16 -19.82 -11.86
C TRP A 105 -1.16 -20.14 -12.55
N GLU A 106 -1.13 -20.91 -13.63
CA GLU A 106 -2.33 -21.28 -14.41
C GLU A 106 -3.42 -22.01 -13.58
N ASN A 107 -3.03 -22.63 -12.47
CA ASN A 107 -3.95 -23.27 -11.53
C ASN A 107 -4.69 -22.27 -10.62
N GLY A 108 -4.50 -20.96 -10.80
CA GLY A 108 -5.16 -19.90 -10.05
C GLY A 108 -4.51 -19.56 -8.71
N VAL A 109 -3.41 -20.22 -8.33
CA VAL A 109 -2.63 -19.83 -7.15
C VAL A 109 -1.88 -18.54 -7.47
N SER A 110 -1.85 -17.61 -6.52
CA SER A 110 -1.02 -16.39 -6.60
C SER A 110 -0.14 -16.24 -5.36
N PHE A 111 1.00 -15.61 -5.56
CA PHE A 111 1.95 -15.26 -4.52
C PHE A 111 2.48 -13.85 -4.77
N ASP A 112 2.70 -13.11 -3.70
CA ASP A 112 3.23 -11.75 -3.72
C ASP A 112 4.11 -11.51 -2.51
N LEU A 113 5.24 -10.85 -2.69
CA LEU A 113 6.09 -10.42 -1.60
C LEU A 113 6.70 -9.08 -1.95
N GLY A 114 6.86 -8.22 -0.95
CA GLY A 114 7.38 -6.90 -1.22
C GLY A 114 7.82 -6.12 0.00
N ILE A 115 8.37 -4.96 -0.31
CA ILE A 115 8.79 -3.94 0.64
C ILE A 115 8.10 -2.65 0.24
N LEU A 116 7.50 -1.98 1.22
CA LEU A 116 6.84 -0.69 1.10
C LEU A 116 7.52 0.28 2.07
N GLN A 117 7.83 1.48 1.62
CA GLN A 117 8.37 2.53 2.48
C GLN A 117 7.37 3.67 2.52
N TYR A 118 6.78 3.92 3.69
CA TYR A 118 5.95 5.09 3.91
C TYR A 118 6.82 6.31 4.16
N LEU A 119 6.56 7.38 3.42
CA LEU A 119 7.28 8.66 3.55
C LEU A 119 6.30 9.81 3.70
N TYR A 120 6.54 10.64 4.71
CA TYR A 120 5.80 11.85 4.99
C TYR A 120 6.77 13.04 4.92
N PRO A 121 7.19 13.45 3.71
CA PRO A 121 8.29 14.40 3.52
C PRO A 121 7.96 15.82 3.97
N TYR A 122 6.68 16.15 4.13
CA TYR A 122 6.22 17.48 4.54
C TYR A 122 5.59 17.43 5.92
N THR A 123 6.40 17.15 6.93
CA THR A 123 6.03 17.17 8.34
C THR A 123 6.82 18.23 9.09
N LYS A 124 6.30 18.67 10.24
CA LYS A 124 6.98 19.57 11.16
C LYS A 124 8.28 18.94 11.67
N ALA A 125 9.33 19.75 11.79
CA ALA A 125 10.62 19.32 12.32
C ALA A 125 10.48 18.65 13.70
N GLY A 126 11.14 17.50 13.86
CA GLY A 126 11.11 16.70 15.09
C GLY A 126 10.01 15.64 15.14
N ILE A 127 9.11 15.58 14.16
CA ILE A 127 8.08 14.54 14.02
C ILE A 127 8.49 13.61 12.87
N ASN A 128 8.45 12.29 13.10
CA ASN A 128 8.80 11.31 12.08
C ASN A 128 7.74 10.22 11.97
N TYR A 129 7.05 10.22 10.83
CA TYR A 129 6.06 9.23 10.46
C TYR A 129 6.59 8.17 9.51
N ASN A 130 7.84 8.25 9.09
CA ASN A 130 8.36 7.34 8.06
C ASN A 130 8.57 5.95 8.66
N TYR A 131 8.02 4.93 8.01
CA TYR A 131 8.21 3.54 8.42
C TYR A 131 8.26 2.61 7.22
N ARG A 132 8.78 1.41 7.45
CA ARG A 132 8.91 0.39 6.42
C ARG A 132 8.02 -0.79 6.74
N GLU A 133 7.41 -1.34 5.71
CA GLU A 133 6.67 -2.60 5.78
C GLU A 133 7.27 -3.63 4.83
N TYR A 134 7.38 -4.85 5.34
CA TYR A 134 7.65 -6.06 4.58
C TYR A 134 6.36 -6.86 4.55
N TYR A 135 6.01 -7.45 3.41
CA TYR A 135 4.83 -8.29 3.34
C TYR A 135 5.04 -9.55 2.52
N VAL A 136 4.20 -10.54 2.82
CA VAL A 136 3.99 -11.72 2.02
C VAL A 136 2.50 -11.95 1.89
N GLY A 137 2.03 -12.17 0.68
CA GLY A 137 0.65 -12.43 0.35
C GLY A 137 0.52 -13.62 -0.58
N GLY A 138 -0.68 -14.16 -0.61
CA GLY A 138 -1.04 -15.23 -1.51
C GLY A 138 -2.53 -15.29 -1.71
N GLY A 139 -2.94 -15.97 -2.77
CA GLY A 139 -4.33 -16.10 -3.10
C GLY A 139 -4.63 -17.32 -3.95
N TYR A 140 -5.92 -17.54 -4.15
CA TYR A 140 -6.45 -18.62 -4.95
C TYR A 140 -7.71 -18.16 -5.69
N LYS A 141 -7.70 -18.29 -7.01
CA LYS A 141 -8.87 -18.02 -7.85
C LYS A 141 -9.87 -19.17 -7.76
N VAL A 142 -11.13 -18.84 -7.45
CA VAL A 142 -12.27 -19.76 -7.39
C VAL A 142 -13.34 -19.25 -8.34
N GLY A 143 -13.33 -19.76 -9.58
CA GLY A 143 -14.22 -19.29 -10.65
C GLY A 143 -13.94 -17.82 -10.98
N ASN A 144 -14.97 -16.96 -10.84
CA ASN A 144 -14.85 -15.52 -11.08
C ASN A 144 -14.46 -14.73 -9.82
N ALA A 145 -14.20 -15.40 -8.70
CA ALA A 145 -13.79 -14.80 -7.44
C ALA A 145 -12.32 -15.16 -7.13
N ALA A 146 -11.70 -14.38 -6.25
CA ALA A 146 -10.40 -14.68 -5.68
C ALA A 146 -10.49 -14.63 -4.15
N LEU A 147 -9.88 -15.62 -3.50
CA LEU A 147 -9.56 -15.56 -2.08
C LEU A 147 -8.11 -15.11 -1.97
N GLN A 148 -7.82 -14.14 -1.11
CA GLN A 148 -6.49 -13.58 -0.98
C GLN A 148 -6.23 -13.20 0.46
N GLY A 149 -4.97 -13.16 0.84
CA GLY A 149 -4.56 -12.70 2.15
C GLY A 149 -3.10 -12.23 2.13
N LYS A 150 -2.77 -11.32 3.04
CA LYS A 150 -1.45 -10.71 3.15
C LYS A 150 -1.06 -10.55 4.61
N TYR A 151 0.12 -11.02 4.95
CA TYR A 151 0.77 -10.75 6.22
C TYR A 151 1.80 -9.65 6.04
N SER A 152 1.71 -8.60 6.86
CA SER A 152 2.66 -7.49 6.88
C SER A 152 3.43 -7.45 8.21
N TYR A 153 4.66 -6.96 8.15
CA TYR A 153 5.53 -6.69 9.29
C TYR A 153 6.25 -5.36 9.13
N SER A 154 6.29 -4.56 10.19
CA SER A 154 7.09 -3.34 10.31
C SER A 154 7.88 -3.38 11.62
N ASP A 155 9.08 -2.81 11.62
CA ASP A 155 9.91 -2.62 12.81
C ASP A 155 9.63 -1.30 13.55
N ALA A 156 9.06 -0.31 12.84
CA ALA A 156 8.77 1.02 13.37
C ALA A 156 7.36 1.47 12.96
N TYR A 157 6.33 0.71 13.32
CA TYR A 157 4.97 0.96 12.84
C TYR A 157 4.34 2.20 13.47
N MET A 158 3.77 3.08 12.64
CA MET A 158 3.08 4.29 13.10
C MET A 158 1.77 3.97 13.84
N GLY A 159 1.03 2.93 13.43
CA GLY A 159 -0.25 2.57 14.04
C GLY A 159 -1.24 3.73 14.12
N ASN A 160 -1.92 3.88 15.27
CA ASN A 160 -2.81 5.01 15.58
C ASN A 160 -2.07 6.13 16.33
N GLN A 161 -0.74 6.07 16.40
CA GLN A 161 0.06 7.02 17.17
C GLN A 161 0.81 7.96 16.24
N LEU A 162 0.86 9.21 16.67
CA LEU A 162 1.43 10.33 15.94
C LEU A 162 2.96 10.37 16.06
N ASP A 163 3.61 9.20 16.03
CA ASP A 163 5.04 9.03 15.77
C ASP A 163 5.27 7.56 15.42
N ALA A 164 6.09 7.29 14.40
CA ALA A 164 6.62 5.95 14.14
C ALA A 164 7.61 5.59 15.27
N ASN A 165 7.09 5.03 16.36
CA ASN A 165 7.90 4.56 17.47
C ASN A 165 8.66 3.28 17.07
N ASP A 166 9.71 2.93 17.83
CA ASP A 166 10.49 1.66 17.76
C ASP A 166 9.64 0.42 18.15
N HIS A 167 8.38 0.40 17.71
CA HIS A 167 7.40 -0.64 17.96
C HIS A 167 7.20 -1.44 16.69
N SER A 168 7.63 -2.69 16.74
CA SER A 168 7.32 -3.64 15.69
C SER A 168 5.82 -3.95 15.69
N ALA A 169 5.21 -4.00 14.50
CA ALA A 169 3.85 -4.48 14.32
C ALA A 169 3.80 -5.57 13.26
N SER A 170 2.83 -6.47 13.39
CA SER A 170 2.42 -7.35 12.31
C SER A 170 0.92 -7.54 12.29
N TYR A 171 0.38 -7.71 11.10
CA TYR A 171 -1.07 -7.82 10.91
C TYR A 171 -1.39 -8.64 9.65
N LEU A 172 -2.64 -9.11 9.58
CA LEU A 172 -3.18 -9.90 8.48
C LEU A 172 -4.31 -9.12 7.80
N GLU A 173 -4.26 -9.01 6.49
CA GLU A 173 -5.34 -8.56 5.62
C GLU A 173 -5.89 -9.79 4.85
N ALA A 174 -7.21 -9.85 4.63
CA ALA A 174 -7.91 -10.92 3.92
C ALA A 174 -9.03 -10.34 3.05
#